data_AF-A6NR32-F1
#
_entry.id   AF-A6NR32-F1
#
_cell.length_a   1.000
_cell.length_b   1.000
_cell.length_c   1.000
_cell.angle_alpha   90.00
_cell.angle_beta   90.00
_cell.angle_gamma   90.00
#
_symmetry.space_group_name_H-M   'P 1'
#
loop_
_entity.id
_entity.type
_entity.pdbx_description
1 polymer ?
#
loop_
_entity_poly.entity_id
_entity_poly.type
_entity_poly.pdbx_seq_one_letter_code
_entity_poly.pdbx_strand_id
1 'polypeptide(L)' 'MTTIEIAALEETLSSAFQGGELRRRELRLTAEEAEYLALHWEGVRLTPLSPSGDKTWYLVELNVLPA' A
#
# COMPACT_ATOMS: atom_id res chain seq x y z
N MET A 1 -2.70 10.75 9.74
CA MET A 1 -1.76 11.19 8.66
C MET A 1 -2.03 12.60 8.15
N THR A 2 -0.98 13.34 7.82
CA THR A 2 -1.01 14.65 7.13
C THR A 2 -0.99 14.48 5.59
N THR A 3 -1.34 15.55 4.86
CA THR A 3 -1.34 15.55 3.38
C THR A 3 0.03 15.23 2.77
N ILE A 4 1.12 15.64 3.41
CA ILE A 4 2.49 15.40 2.92
C ILE A 4 2.84 13.91 3.06
N GLU A 5 2.45 13.27 4.16
CA GLU A 5 2.68 11.84 4.40
C GLU A 5 1.90 10.96 3.42
N ILE A 6 0.66 11.36 3.10
CA ILE A 6 -0.17 10.69 2.10
C ILE A 6 0.50 10.73 0.72
N ALA A 7 0.96 11.90 0.27
CA ALA A 7 1.61 12.04 -1.03
C ALA A 7 2.87 11.16 -1.16
N ALA A 8 3.68 11.06 -0.09
CA ALA A 8 4.86 10.20 -0.06
C ALA A 8 4.49 8.70 -0.11
N LEU A 9 3.40 8.30 0.55
CA LEU A 9 2.87 6.95 0.49
C LEU A 9 2.39 6.59 -0.93
N GLU A 10 1.63 7.49 -1.56
CA GLU A 10 1.12 7.29 -2.93
C GLU A 10 2.25 7.24 -3.97
N GLU A 11 3.29 8.07 -3.82
CA GLU A 11 4.49 8.01 -4.66
C GLU A 11 5.22 6.67 -4.50
N THR A 12 5.37 6.19 -3.25
CA THR A 12 6.00 4.90 -2.95
C THR A 12 5.24 3.75 -3.62
N LEU A 13 3.91 3.78 -3.56
CA LEU A 13 3.05 2.79 -4.21
C LEU A 13 3.18 2.86 -5.73
N SER A 14 3.04 4.05 -6.30
CA SER A 14 3.18 4.26 -7.74
C SER A 14 4.51 3.70 -8.26
N SER A 15 5.62 3.98 -7.55
CA SER A 15 6.94 3.44 -7.88
C SER A 15 7.03 1.92 -7.71
N ALA A 16 6.49 1.37 -6.62
CA ALA A 16 6.52 -0.07 -6.33
C ALA A 16 5.76 -0.92 -7.36
N PHE A 17 4.74 -0.33 -8.00
CA PHE A 17 3.86 -0.97 -8.97
C PHE A 17 4.06 -0.50 -10.42
N GLN A 18 5.08 0.32 -10.72
CA GLN A 18 5.32 0.97 -12.03
C GLN A 18 5.68 0.03 -13.21
N GLY A 19 5.48 -1.28 -13.08
CA GLY A 19 5.91 -2.28 -14.06
C GLY A 19 4.80 -3.13 -14.69
N GLY A 20 3.54 -3.02 -14.26
CA GLY A 20 2.38 -3.74 -14.84
C GLY A 20 2.38 -5.27 -14.69
N GLU A 21 3.52 -5.91 -14.49
CA GLU A 21 3.69 -7.37 -14.45
C GLU A 21 3.43 -7.96 -13.06
N LEU A 22 3.65 -7.19 -11.99
CA LEU A 22 3.44 -7.63 -10.61
C LEU A 22 2.42 -6.74 -9.91
N ARG A 23 1.21 -7.27 -9.78
CA ARG A 23 0.10 -6.66 -9.01
C ARG A 23 0.22 -6.86 -7.50
N ARG A 24 1.33 -7.44 -7.03
CA ARG A 24 1.54 -7.80 -5.62
C ARG A 24 2.90 -7.33 -5.14
N ARG A 25 2.94 -6.60 -4.02
CA ARG A 25 4.17 -6.13 -3.37
C ARG A 25 4.05 -6.21 -1.87
N GLU A 26 5.14 -6.61 -1.23
CA GLU A 26 5.26 -6.54 0.23
C GLU A 26 5.70 -5.13 0.62
N LEU A 27 4.88 -4.44 1.40
CA LEU A 27 5.14 -3.10 1.90
C LEU A 27 5.05 -3.08 3.42
N ARG A 28 5.92 -2.29 4.03
CA ARG A 28 5.94 -2.09 5.47
C ARG A 28 5.10 -0.86 5.80
N LEU A 29 3.90 -1.09 6.34
CA LEU A 29 2.90 -0.06 6.61
C LEU A 29 2.57 0.02 8.10
N THR A 30 2.28 1.23 8.59
CA THR A 30 1.58 1.43 9.86
C THR A 30 0.11 1.00 9.71
N ALA A 31 -0.60 0.85 10.83
CA ALA A 31 -2.03 0.60 10.80
C ALA A 31 -2.82 1.72 10.10
N GLU A 32 -2.43 2.98 10.31
CA GLU A 32 -3.02 4.14 9.64
C GLU A 32 -2.75 4.12 8.12
N GLU A 33 -1.52 3.83 7.69
CA GLU A 33 -1.17 3.71 6.26
C GLU A 33 -1.99 2.60 5.60
N ALA A 34 -2.13 1.44 6.24
CA ALA A 34 -2.92 0.33 5.74
C ALA A 34 -4.43 0.66 5.66
N GLU A 35 -4.99 1.28 6.68
CA GLU A 35 -6.40 1.70 6.69
C GLU A 35 -6.69 2.71 5.58
N TYR A 36 -5.80 3.70 5.39
CA TYR A 36 -5.91 4.68 4.32
C TYR A 36 -5.96 4.01 2.94
N LEU A 37 -5.07 3.06 2.66
CA LEU A 37 -5.07 2.36 1.37
C LEU A 37 -6.32 1.52 1.16
N ALA A 38 -6.81 0.86 2.21
CA ALA A 38 -8.06 0.10 2.12
C ALA A 38 -9.29 0.98 1.84
N LEU A 39 -9.28 2.24 2.28
CA LEU A 39 -10.39 3.18 2.11
C LEU A 39 -10.32 3.99 0.82
N HIS A 40 -9.12 4.37 0.39
CA HIS A 40 -8.93 5.33 -0.71
C HIS A 40 -8.57 4.68 -2.05
N TRP A 41 -8.04 3.46 -2.05
CA TRP A 41 -7.61 2.78 -3.27
C TRP A 41 -8.52 1.61 -3.59
N GLU A 42 -9.41 1.80 -4.56
CA GLU A 42 -10.31 0.75 -5.04
C GLU A 42 -9.54 -0.45 -5.59
N GLY A 43 -9.89 -1.65 -5.12
CA GLY A 43 -9.27 -2.89 -5.56
C GLY A 43 -7.94 -3.23 -4.88
N VAL A 44 -7.44 -2.41 -3.94
CA VAL A 44 -6.35 -2.80 -3.04
C VAL A 44 -6.82 -3.89 -2.08
N ARG A 45 -6.05 -4.98 -1.99
CA ARG A 45 -6.16 -6.00 -0.95
C ARG A 45 -4.89 -5.99 -0.12
N LEU A 46 -5.03 -5.80 1.20
CA LEU A 46 -3.93 -5.83 2.15
C LEU A 46 -4.02 -7.11 2.97
N THR A 47 -2.97 -7.93 2.90
CA THR A 47 -2.85 -9.14 3.74
C THR A 47 -1.70 -8.95 4.73
N PRO A 48 -1.94 -8.87 6.05
CA PRO A 48 -0.86 -8.77 7.02
C PRO A 48 -0.01 -10.05 7.00
N LEU A 49 1.31 -9.89 6.98
CA LEU A 49 2.28 -10.98 6.94
C LEU A 49 3.00 -11.13 8.28
N SER A 50 3.69 -10.09 8.73
CA SER A 50 4.51 -10.15 9.94
C SER A 50 4.71 -8.76 10.57
N PRO A 51 4.62 -8.64 11.90
CA PRO A 51 4.92 -7.38 12.58
C PRO A 51 6.41 -7.04 12.46
N SER A 52 6.74 -5.75 12.39
CA SER A 52 8.09 -5.21 12.23
C SER A 52 8.23 -3.87 12.98
N GLY A 53 8.33 -3.97 14.31
CA GLY A 53 8.32 -2.82 15.21
C GLY A 53 6.97 -2.09 15.17
N ASP A 54 7.00 -0.78 14.97
CA ASP A 54 5.81 0.09 14.87
C ASP A 54 5.05 -0.03 13.54
N LYS A 55 5.52 -0.89 12.63
CA LYS A 55 4.90 -1.18 11.34
C LYS A 55 4.70 -2.68 11.16
N THR A 56 3.82 -3.06 10.26
CA THR A 56 3.56 -4.45 9.86
C THR A 56 3.86 -4.62 8.38
N TRP A 57 4.47 -5.74 8.01
CA TRP A 57 4.57 -6.14 6.61
C TRP A 57 3.20 -6.55 6.10
N TYR A 58 2.74 -5.93 5.03
CA TYR A 58 1.53 -6.29 4.31
C TYR A 58 1.89 -6.73 2.90
N LEU A 59 1.29 -7.82 2.44
CA LEU A 59 1.18 -8.10 1.02
C LEU A 59 0.06 -7.21 0.46
N VAL A 60 0.45 -6.25 -0.38
CA VAL A 60 -0.44 -5.31 -1.06
C VAL A 60 -0.69 -5.82 -2.46
N GLU A 61 -1.95 -6.09 -2.79
CA GLU A 61 -2.39 -6.60 -4.09
C GLU A 61 -3.34 -5.61 -4.76
N LEU A 62 -3.05 -5.20 -5.99
CA LEU A 62 -3.90 -4.32 -6.80
C LEU A 62 -4.74 -5.14 -7.77
N ASN A 63 -6.05 -5.23 -7.54
CA ASN A 63 -6.98 -5.97 -8.41
C ASN A 63 -7.50 -5.13 -9.58
N VAL A 64 -7.43 -3.80 -9.48
CA VAL A 64 -7.89 -2.85 -10.50
C VAL A 64 -6.74 -1.90 -10.80
N LEU A 65 -6.39 -1.72 -12.07
CA LEU A 65 -5.49 -0.64 -12.48
C LEU A 65 -6.29 0.66 -12.35
N PRO A 66 -5.76 1.73 -11.74
CA PRO A 66 -6.34 3.05 -11.96
C PRO A 66 -6.35 3.31 -13.47
N ALA A 67 -7.53 3.67 -14.00
CA ALA A 67 -7.80 3.86 -15.42
C ALA A 67 -6.99 5.02 -16.01
#